data_AF-A0A958G5M4-F1
#
_entry.id   AF-A0A958G5M4-F1
#
_cell.length_a   1.000
_cell.length_b   1.000
_cell.length_c   1.000
_cell.angle_alpha   90.00
_cell.angle_beta   90.00
_cell.angle_gamma   90.00
#
_symmetry.space_group_name_H-M   'P 1'
#
loop_
_entity.id
_entity.type
_entity.pdbx_description
1 polymer ?
#
loop_
_entity_poly.entity_id
_entity_poly.type
_entity_poly.pdbx_seq_one_letter_code
_entity_poly.pdbx_strand_id
1 'polypeptide(L)' 'EMMETHHGDIPESYRRERAREVFFYTSWYDGQVQAYLGSRAASDTDSLFPDYQALFLEKKQDLRYGENPHQQAA' A
#
# COMPACT_ATOMS: atom_id res chain seq x y z
N GLU A 1 -28.51 0.92 4.71
CA GLU A 1 -28.38 1.62 3.41
C GLU A 1 -27.86 0.73 2.27
N MET A 2 -26.55 0.47 2.12
CA MET A 2 -26.05 -0.34 0.97
C MET A 2 -26.73 -1.71 0.83
N MET A 3 -26.87 -2.47 1.91
CA MET A 3 -27.53 -3.79 1.87
C MET A 3 -29.04 -3.71 1.61
N GLU A 4 -29.71 -2.63 2.01
CA GLU A 4 -31.15 -2.45 1.76
C GLU A 4 -31.39 -2.09 0.30
N THR A 5 -30.59 -1.18 -0.27
CA THR A 5 -30.66 -0.73 -1.67
C THR A 5 -30.34 -1.84 -2.67
N HIS A 6 -29.51 -2.82 -2.26
CA HIS A 6 -29.09 -3.93 -3.11
C HIS A 6 -29.72 -5.28 -2.72
N HIS A 7 -30.83 -5.27 -1.96
CA HIS A 7 -31.57 -6.49 -1.60
C HIS A 7 -30.70 -7.59 -0.94
N GLY A 8 -29.71 -7.18 -0.15
CA GLY A 8 -28.76 -8.07 0.52
C GLY A 8 -27.48 -8.36 -0.28
N ASP A 9 -27.39 -7.96 -1.54
CA ASP A 9 -26.19 -8.13 -2.35
C ASP A 9 -25.15 -7.04 -2.08
N ILE A 10 -23.87 -7.38 -2.25
CA ILE A 10 -22.77 -6.41 -2.22
C ILE A 10 -22.39 -6.08 -3.67
N PRO A 11 -22.45 -4.83 -4.13
CA PRO A 11 -22.10 -4.47 -5.52
C PRO A 11 -20.68 -4.87 -5.91
N GLU A 12 -20.50 -5.26 -7.17
CA GLU A 12 -19.17 -5.63 -7.70
C GLU A 12 -18.16 -4.47 -7.56
N SER A 13 -18.57 -3.24 -7.83
CA SER A 13 -17.74 -2.04 -7.66
C SER A 13 -17.19 -1.91 -6.24
N TYR A 14 -18.06 -2.10 -5.25
CA TYR A 14 -17.69 -2.06 -3.83
C TYR A 14 -16.73 -3.19 -3.48
N ARG A 15 -17.01 -4.43 -3.93
CA ARG A 15 -16.11 -5.57 -3.70
C ARG A 15 -14.73 -5.34 -4.30
N ARG A 16 -14.67 -4.78 -5.51
CA ARG A 16 -13.40 -4.47 -6.20
C ARG A 16 -12.60 -3.40 -5.48
N GLU A 17 -13.25 -2.34 -5.01
CA GLU A 17 -12.61 -1.27 -4.23
C GLU A 17 -12.03 -1.82 -2.91
N ARG A 18 -12.84 -2.57 -2.16
CA ARG A 18 -12.41 -3.18 -0.90
C ARG A 18 -11.33 -4.24 -1.11
N ALA A 19 -11.39 -5.02 -2.19
CA ALA A 19 -10.34 -5.99 -2.51
C ALA A 19 -8.99 -5.29 -2.70
N ARG A 20 -8.94 -4.17 -3.44
CA ARG A 20 -7.72 -3.36 -3.61
C ARG A 20 -7.15 -2.93 -2.25
N GLU A 21 -7.99 -2.44 -1.34
CA GLU A 21 -7.55 -2.00 -0.02
C GLU A 21 -7.04 -3.17 0.84
N VAL A 22 -7.76 -4.29 0.85
CA VAL A 22 -7.35 -5.48 1.58
C VAL A 22 -5.99 -5.97 1.10
N PHE A 23 -5.77 -6.07 -0.22
CA PHE A 23 -4.47 -6.47 -0.75
C PHE A 23 -3.35 -5.47 -0.41
N PHE A 24 -3.64 -4.16 -0.38
CA PHE A 24 -2.67 -3.16 0.08
C PHE A 24 -2.29 -3.41 1.54
N TYR A 25 -3.26 -3.51 2.45
CA TYR A 25 -2.97 -3.68 3.89
C TYR A 25 -2.29 -5.01 4.20
N THR A 26 -2.66 -6.10 3.53
CA THR A 26 -1.98 -7.39 3.70
C THR A 26 -0.52 -7.29 3.26
N SER A 27 -0.24 -6.73 2.08
CA SER A 27 1.15 -6.57 1.61
C SER A 27 1.97 -5.60 2.47
N TRP A 28 1.33 -4.52 2.95
CA TRP A 28 1.94 -3.60 3.91
C TRP A 28 2.34 -4.31 5.19
N TYR A 29 1.43 -5.09 5.78
CA TYR A 29 1.70 -5.85 7.00
C TYR A 29 2.85 -6.85 6.81
N ASP A 30 2.85 -7.61 5.71
CA ASP A 30 3.93 -8.55 5.39
C ASP A 30 5.28 -7.82 5.23
N GLY A 31 5.28 -6.64 4.61
CA GLY A 31 6.47 -5.79 4.53
C GLY A 31 6.97 -5.32 5.89
N GLN A 32 6.08 -5.00 6.84
CA GLN A 32 6.46 -4.67 8.21
C GLN A 32 7.08 -5.87 8.94
N VAL A 33 6.54 -7.08 8.73
CA VAL A 33 7.12 -8.33 9.28
C VAL A 33 8.52 -8.58 8.69
N GLN A 34 8.69 -8.42 7.38
CA GLN A 34 9.98 -8.57 6.71
C GLN A 34 11.02 -7.58 7.25
N ALA A 35 10.65 -6.31 7.41
CA ALA A 35 11.54 -5.29 7.96
C ALA A 35 11.97 -5.63 9.40
N TYR A 36 11.04 -6.10 10.24
CA TYR A 36 11.34 -6.53 11.60
C TYR A 36 12.32 -7.71 11.64
N LEU A 37 12.06 -8.77 10.86
CA LEU A 37 12.93 -9.94 10.81
C LEU A 37 14.31 -9.60 10.22
N GLY A 38 14.34 -8.77 9.16
CA GLY A 38 15.57 -8.28 8.56
C GLY A 38 16.42 -7.48 9.55
N SER A 39 15.81 -6.62 10.38
CA SER A 39 16.55 -5.85 11.39
C SER A 39 17.21 -6.73 12.46
N ARG A 40 16.63 -7.89 12.78
CA ARG A 40 17.23 -8.88 13.70
C ARG A 40 18.32 -9.73 13.06
N ALA A 41 18.20 -10.05 11.78
CA ALA A 41 19.27 -10.74 11.07
C ALA A 41 20.47 -9.80 10.83
N ALA A 42 20.18 -8.51 10.56
CA ALA A 42 21.20 -7.50 10.37
C ALA A 42 22.06 -7.28 11.62
N SER A 43 21.54 -7.47 12.85
CA SER A 43 22.38 -7.39 14.06
C SER A 43 23.47 -8.46 14.13
N ASP A 44 23.36 -9.53 13.34
CA ASP A 44 24.37 -10.61 13.26
C ASP A 44 25.40 -10.35 12.13
N THR A 45 25.28 -9.25 11.40
CA THR A 45 26.13 -8.87 10.26
C THR A 45 26.53 -7.40 10.35
N ASP A 46 27.76 -7.00 10.00
CA ASP A 46 28.15 -5.57 9.97
C ASP A 46 27.54 -4.79 8.77
N SER A 47 26.35 -5.17 8.29
CA SER A 47 25.69 -4.50 7.16
C SER A 47 24.95 -3.24 7.59
N LEU A 48 25.20 -2.14 6.89
CA LEU A 48 24.54 -0.84 7.12
C LEU A 48 23.15 -0.73 6.47
N PHE A 49 22.79 -1.63 5.56
CA PHE A 49 21.54 -1.59 4.80
C PHE A 49 20.87 -2.97 4.75
N PRO A 50 19.52 -3.01 4.69
CA PRO A 50 18.80 -4.27 4.53
C PRO A 50 18.91 -4.78 3.09
N ASP A 51 18.88 -6.10 2.93
CA ASP A 51 18.84 -6.73 1.60
C ASP A 51 17.57 -6.38 0.81
N TYR A 52 16.46 -6.17 1.53
CA TYR A 52 15.16 -5.82 0.97
C TYR A 52 14.47 -4.72 1.79
N GLN A 53 13.90 -3.74 1.08
CA GLN A 53 13.11 -2.65 1.66
C GLN A 53 11.82 -2.47 0.88
N ALA A 54 10.68 -2.72 1.53
CA ALA A 54 9.37 -2.37 0.99
C ALA A 54 9.05 -0.89 1.25
N LEU A 55 8.50 -0.19 0.26
CA LEU A 55 8.05 1.20 0.38
C LEU A 55 6.55 1.27 0.13
N PHE A 56 5.81 1.78 1.11
CA PHE A 56 4.37 1.99 1.04
C PHE A 56 4.08 3.47 1.25
N LEU A 57 3.44 4.09 0.26
CA LEU A 57 3.15 5.52 0.26
C LEU A 57 1.65 5.72 0.07
N GLU A 58 1.08 6.60 0.89
CA GLU A 58 -0.28 7.09 0.70
C GLU A 58 -0.24 8.37 -0.12
N LYS A 59 -1.00 8.39 -1.23
CA LYS A 59 -1.11 9.57 -2.06
C LYS A 59 -1.83 10.68 -1.28
N LYS A 60 -1.16 11.82 -1.08
CA LYS A 60 -1.73 12.96 -0.36
C LYS A 60 -2.64 13.83 -1.23
N GLN A 61 -2.21 14.14 -2.46
CA GLN A 61 -2.97 14.96 -3.41
C GLN A 61 -2.41 14.79 -4.82
N ASP A 62 -3.16 15.22 -5.83
CA ASP A 62 -2.59 15.46 -7.16
C ASP A 62 -1.93 16.84 -7.21
N LEU A 63 -0.79 16.93 -7.89
CA LEU A 63 -0.12 18.20 -8.17
C LEU A 63 -0.55 18.73 -9.53
N ARG A 64 -0.46 20.05 -9.72
CA ARG A 64 -0.85 20.70 -10.99
C ARG A 64 -0.04 20.17 -12.17
N TYR A 65 1.24 19.92 -11.94
CA TYR A 65 2.17 19.27 -12.85
C TYR A 65 3.36 18.77 -12.03
N GLY A 66 4.19 17.91 -12.62
CA GLY A 66 5.46 17.46 -12.05
C GLY A 66 6.53 18.55 -12.14
N GLU A 67 7.69 18.20 -12.66
CA GLU A 67 8.75 19.18 -12.89
C GLU A 67 8.40 20.11 -14.08
N ASN A 68 7.75 19.55 -15.10
CA ASN A 68 7.34 20.27 -16.32
C ASN A 68 5.83 20.21 -16.54
N PRO A 69 5.19 21.22 -17.18
CA PRO A 69 3.73 21.31 -17.33
C PRO A 69 3.03 20.13 -18.01
N HIS A 70 3.76 19.35 -18.81
CA HIS A 70 3.21 18.17 -19.50
C HIS A 70 3.30 16.88 -18.67
N GLN A 71 3.93 16.92 -17.49
CA GLN A 71 4.11 15.78 -16.60
C GLN A 71 3.04 15.78 -15.50
N GLN A 72 2.43 14.63 -15.23
CA GLN A 72 1.56 14.42 -14.07
C GLN A 72 2.39 14.14 -12.82
N ALA A 73 1.87 14.50 -11.64
CA ALA A 73 2.52 14.23 -10.36
C ALA A 73 1.52 14.16 -9.19
N ALA A 74 1.93 13.50 -8.11
CA ALA A 74 1.20 13.34 -6.86
C ALA A 74 2.18 13.16 -5.69
#